data_AF-A0A6A4YZZ9-F1
#
_entry.id   AF-A0A6A4YZZ9-F1
#
_cell.length_a   1.000
_cell.length_b   1.000
_cell.length_c   1.000
_cell.angle_alpha   90.00
_cell.angle_beta   90.00
_cell.angle_gamma   90.00
#
_symmetry.space_group_name_H-M   'P 1'
#
loop_
_entity.id
_entity.type
_entity.pdbx_description
1 polymer ?
#
loop_
_entity_poly.entity_id
_entity_poly.type
_entity_poly.pdbx_seq_one_letter_code
_entity_poly.pdbx_strand_id
1 'polypeptide(L)' 'MWEKSKDEEAFYARMFQLADVDKTGKVEGKRAVEFFTKSGLPATILKQVWSLASTNMQPYLNQDEFN' A
#
# COMPACT_ATOMS: atom_id res chain seq x y z
N MET A 1 -8.93 7.59 20.53
CA MET A 1 -9.18 7.38 19.09
C MET A 1 -7.85 7.65 18.41
N TRP A 2 -7.21 6.67 17.78
CA TRP A 2 -6.06 6.96 16.93
C TRP A 2 -6.60 7.59 15.64
N GLU A 3 -6.73 8.92 15.63
CA GLU A 3 -6.92 9.68 14.39
C GLU A 3 -5.57 9.70 13.68
N LYS A 4 -5.52 9.08 12.50
CA LYS A 4 -4.37 9.21 11.59
C LYS A 4 -4.13 10.70 11.38
N SER A 5 -2.90 11.17 11.55
CA SER A 5 -2.63 12.59 11.31
C SER A 5 -2.82 12.87 9.82
N LYS A 6 -3.29 14.07 9.45
CA LYS A 6 -3.43 14.47 8.03
C LYS A 6 -2.11 14.32 7.26
N ASP A 7 -0.98 14.42 7.96
CA ASP A 7 0.35 14.16 7.41
C ASP A 7 0.57 12.71 7.00
N GLU A 8 0.04 11.75 7.77
CA GLU A 8 0.10 10.33 7.43
C GLU A 8 -0.76 10.03 6.21
N GLU A 9 -1.99 10.54 6.17
CA GLU A 9 -2.88 10.41 5.01
C GLU A 9 -2.22 10.97 3.73
N ALA A 10 -1.60 12.15 3.82
CA ALA A 10 -0.87 12.74 2.70
C ALA A 10 0.38 11.93 2.31
N PHE A 11 1.07 11.33 3.28
CA PHE A 11 2.23 10.47 3.05
C PHE A 11 1.83 9.18 2.33
N TYR A 12 0.82 8.46 2.84
CA TYR A 12 0.32 7.24 2.22
C TYR A 12 -0.28 7.50 0.85
N ALA A 13 -0.98 8.63 0.64
CA ALA A 13 -1.47 9.03 -0.68
C ALA A 13 -0.33 9.25 -1.69
N ARG A 14 0.79 9.88 -1.28
CA ARG A 14 1.97 10.02 -2.14
C ARG A 14 2.63 8.69 -2.44
N MET A 15 2.71 7.80 -1.45
CA MET A 15 3.25 6.45 -1.62
C MET A 15 2.38 5.62 -2.57
N PHE A 16 1.06 5.74 -2.47
CA PHE A 16 0.11 5.13 -3.39
C PHE A 16 0.30 5.64 -4.82
N GLN A 17 0.43 6.96 -5.00
CA GLN A 17 0.70 7.54 -6.32
C GLN A 17 2.04 7.09 -6.92
N LEU A 18 3.06 6.87 -6.08
CA LEU A 18 4.36 6.34 -6.52
C LEU A 18 4.26 4.86 -6.94
N ALA A 19 3.38 4.09 -6.31
CA ALA A 19 3.15 2.69 -6.64
C ALA A 19 2.18 2.52 -7.84
N ASP A 20 1.18 3.40 -7.97
CA ASP A 20 0.22 3.48 -9.08
C ASP A 20 0.78 4.29 -10.25
N VAL A 21 1.85 3.78 -10.87
CA VAL A 21 2.50 4.41 -12.04
C VAL A 21 1.51 4.59 -13.20
N ASP A 22 0.54 3.69 -13.31
CA ASP A 22 -0.45 3.67 -14.39
C ASP A 22 -1.66 4.58 -14.10
N LYS A 23 -1.71 5.21 -12.91
CA LYS A 23 -2.81 6.08 -12.45
C LYS A 23 -4.18 5.43 -12.62
N THR A 24 -4.22 4.12 -12.40
CA THR A 24 -5.42 3.29 -12.56
C THR A 24 -6.29 3.30 -11.30
N GLY A 25 -5.80 3.90 -10.21
CA GLY A 25 -6.42 3.83 -8.89
C GLY A 25 -6.23 2.47 -8.23
N LYS A 26 -5.32 1.63 -8.75
CA LYS A 26 -5.06 0.26 -8.29
C LYS A 26 -3.57 -0.03 -8.32
N VAL A 27 -3.04 -0.55 -7.22
CA VAL A 27 -1.66 -1.04 -7.14
C VAL A 27 -1.70 -2.56 -7.09
N GLU A 28 -1.20 -3.22 -8.13
CA GLU A 28 -1.08 -4.68 -8.14
C GLU A 28 -0.18 -5.18 -7.01
N GLY A 29 -0.48 -6.36 -6.46
CA GLY A 29 0.26 -6.91 -5.32
C GLY A 29 1.71 -7.20 -5.60
N LYS A 30 2.07 -7.58 -6.83
CA LYS A 30 3.48 -7.65 -7.21
C LYS A 30 4.17 -6.30 -7.12
N ARG A 31 3.53 -5.24 -7.65
CA ARG A 31 4.05 -3.88 -7.61
C ARG A 31 4.12 -3.32 -6.19
N ALA A 32 3.09 -3.54 -5.38
CA ALA A 32 3.07 -3.12 -3.98
C ALA A 32 4.18 -3.81 -3.20
N VAL A 33 4.35 -5.13 -3.36
CA VAL A 33 5.43 -5.87 -2.71
C VAL A 33 6.79 -5.34 -3.17
N GLU A 34 7.03 -5.17 -4.46
CA GLU A 34 8.28 -4.56 -4.98
C GLU A 34 8.52 -3.16 -4.41
N PHE A 35 7.47 -2.33 -4.34
CA PHE A 35 7.53 -0.99 -3.78
C PHE A 35 7.89 -1.01 -2.30
N PHE A 36 7.23 -1.85 -1.50
CA PHE A 36 7.54 -1.97 -0.07
C PHE A 36 8.90 -2.64 0.18
N THR A 37 9.40 -3.45 -0.76
CA THR A 37 10.76 -4.01 -0.67
C THR A 37 11.80 -2.89 -0.74
N LYS A 38 11.51 -1.76 -1.42
CA LYS A 38 12.38 -0.58 -1.43
C LYS A 38 12.51 0.11 -0.06
N SER A 39 11.54 -0.10 0.84
CA SER A 39 11.60 0.40 2.23
C SER A 39 12.61 -0.37 3.10
N GLY A 40 13.16 -1.49 2.61
CA GLY A 40 14.10 -2.32 3.36
C GLY A 40 13.45 -3.27 4.37
N LEU A 41 12.12 -3.43 4.31
CA LEU A 41 11.40 -4.36 5.17
C LEU A 41 11.51 -5.81 4.68
N PRO A 42 11.57 -6.82 5.59
CA PRO A 42 11.58 -8.22 5.22
C PRO A 42 10.31 -8.63 4.48
N ALA A 43 10.43 -9.47 3.45
CA ALA A 43 9.30 -9.97 2.65
C ALA A 43 8.17 -10.57 3.50
N THR A 44 8.49 -11.16 4.65
CA THR A 44 7.52 -11.71 5.60
C THR A 44 6.61 -10.63 6.22
N ILE A 45 7.19 -9.48 6.57
CA ILE A 45 6.46 -8.32 7.08
C ILE A 45 5.63 -7.70 5.96
N LEU A 46 6.20 -7.58 4.76
CA LEU A 46 5.49 -7.07 3.59
C LEU A 46 4.25 -7.91 3.26
N LYS A 47 4.37 -9.23 3.37
CA LYS A 47 3.26 -10.15 3.14
C LYS A 47 2.19 -10.03 4.23
N GLN A 48 2.58 -9.80 5.48
CA GLN A 48 1.62 -9.53 6.57
C GLN A 48 0.89 -8.21 6.37
N VAL A 49 1.61 -7.13 6.07
CA VAL A 49 1.02 -5.80 5.77
C VAL A 49 0.07 -5.92 4.57
N TRP A 50 0.49 -6.63 3.52
CA TRP A 50 -0.36 -6.91 2.37
C TRP A 50 -1.63 -7.68 2.75
N SER A 51 -1.51 -8.78 3.51
CA SER A 51 -2.68 -9.55 3.94
C SER A 51 -3.61 -8.79 4.87
N LEU A 52 -3.10 -7.82 5.63
CA LEU A 52 -3.91 -6.93 6.46
C LEU A 52 -4.61 -5.85 5.64
N ALA A 53 -3.93 -5.32 4.61
CA ALA A 53 -4.48 -4.30 3.72
C ALA A 53 -5.46 -4.89 2.70
N SER A 54 -5.23 -6.11 2.21
CA SER A 54 -6.09 -6.76 1.22
C SER A 54 -7.29 -7.38 1.90
N THR A 55 -8.39 -6.64 2.02
CA THR A 55 -9.63 -7.08 2.69
C THR A 55 -10.25 -8.29 1.99
N ASN A 56 -9.95 -8.47 0.70
CA ASN A 56 -10.66 -9.40 -0.16
C ASN A 56 -9.74 -10.37 -0.95
N MET A 57 -8.50 -10.57 -0.47
CA MET A 57 -7.45 -11.37 -1.15
C MET A 57 -7.26 -11.00 -2.64
N GLN A 58 -7.58 -9.76 -2.99
CA GLN A 58 -7.49 -9.29 -4.38
C GLN A 58 -6.02 -9.18 -4.78
N PRO A 59 -5.69 -9.39 -6.06
CA PRO A 59 -4.34 -9.21 -6.56
C PRO A 59 -3.93 -7.74 -6.66
N TYR A 60 -4.73 -6.80 -6.12
CA TYR A 60 -4.47 -5.37 -6.12
C TYR A 60 -5.00 -4.72 -4.83
N LEU A 61 -4.39 -3.62 -4.42
CA LEU A 61 -4.91 -2.69 -3.41
C LEU A 61 -5.43 -1.45 -4.12
N ASN A 62 -6.59 -0.97 -3.70
CA ASN A 62 -7.10 0.34 -4.09
C ASN A 62 -6.65 1.41 -3.08
N GLN A 63 -6.89 2.68 -3.38
CA GLN A 63 -6.47 3.80 -2.53
C GLN A 63 -7.09 3.73 -1.13
N ASP A 64 -8.31 3.21 -1.03
CA ASP A 64 -9.03 3.03 0.24
C ASP A 64 -8.35 2.00 1.16
N GLU A 65 -7.87 0.90 0.58
CA GLU A 65 -7.11 -0.14 1.29
C GLU A 65 -5.65 0.25 1.59
N PHE A 66 -5.15 1.34 1.00
CA PHE A 66 -3.76 1.81 1.18
C PHE A 66 -3.62 2.95 2.23
N ASN A 67 -4.72 3.32 2.90
CA ASN A 67 -4.76 4.47 3.81
C ASN A 67 -4.70 4.08 5.29
#